data_AF-A0A397V1V8-F1
#
_entry.id   AF-A0A397V1V8-F1
#
_cell.length_a   1.000
_cell.length_b   1.000
_cell.length_c   1.000
_cell.angle_alpha   90.00
_cell.angle_beta   90.00
_cell.angle_gamma   90.00
#
_symmetry.space_group_name_H-M   'P 1'
#
loop_
_entity.id
_entity.type
_entity.pdbx_description
1 polymer ?
#
loop_
_entity_poly.entity_id
_entity_poly.type
_entity_poly.pdbx_seq_one_letter_code
_entity_poly.pdbx_strand_id
1 'polypeptide(L)'
;MVYNYDWSSTVLGPIDSWDPALKNALNMCLHSAFSTYLCICTDWISIYNPALVKPLKETWLEVYKVLNSQFESIRVSRKGIYFNNFCYAVQRDGYEEDIFFKHGF
;
A
#
# COMPACT_ATOMS: atom_id res chain seq x y z
N MET A 1 14.51 -3.71 -6.84
CA MET A 1 13.56 -2.89 -7.63
C MET A 1 13.28 -1.55 -6.97
N VAL A 2 12.97 -1.47 -5.67
CA VAL A 2 12.67 -0.19 -4.98
C VAL A 2 13.83 0.83 -5.05
N TYR A 3 15.06 0.45 -4.72
CA TYR A 3 16.22 1.38 -4.77
C TYR A 3 16.65 1.79 -6.18
N ASN A 4 16.22 1.05 -7.21
CA ASN A 4 16.52 1.34 -8.62
C ASN A 4 15.31 1.92 -9.36
N TYR A 5 14.22 2.19 -8.64
CA TYR A 5 13.02 2.78 -9.22
C TYR A 5 13.24 4.30 -9.36
N ASP A 6 12.80 4.87 -10.48
CA ASP A 6 12.89 6.31 -10.70
C ASP A 6 11.81 7.05 -9.89
N TRP A 7 12.12 7.28 -8.61
CA TRP A 7 11.24 8.01 -7.70
C TRP A 7 11.07 9.49 -8.09
N SER A 8 11.98 10.05 -8.87
CA SER A 8 11.88 11.45 -9.34
C SER A 8 10.67 11.67 -10.26
N SER A 9 10.20 10.61 -10.92
CA SER A 9 8.97 10.61 -11.73
C SER A 9 7.68 10.56 -10.91
N THR A 10 7.77 10.37 -9.58
CA THR A 10 6.61 10.30 -8.68
C THR A 10 6.41 11.60 -7.91
N VAL A 11 5.21 11.76 -7.35
CA VAL A 11 4.87 12.88 -6.44
C VAL A 11 5.72 12.93 -5.16
N LEU A 12 6.44 11.85 -4.82
CA LEU A 12 7.36 11.82 -3.68
C LEU A 12 8.73 12.45 -4.00
N GLY A 13 9.05 12.62 -5.28
CA GLY A 13 10.35 13.07 -5.72
C GLY A 13 11.47 12.04 -5.46
N PRO A 14 12.73 12.39 -5.76
CA PRO A 14 13.86 11.48 -5.61
C PRO A 14 13.99 10.96 -4.18
N ILE A 15 14.36 9.69 -4.01
CA ILE A 15 14.41 9.04 -2.69
C ILE A 15 15.29 9.80 -1.69
N ASP A 16 16.33 10.49 -2.16
CA ASP A 16 17.22 11.28 -1.31
C ASP A 16 16.52 12.47 -0.64
N SER A 17 15.47 13.04 -1.24
CA SER A 17 14.70 14.15 -0.68
C SER A 17 13.57 13.72 0.27
N TRP A 18 13.38 12.42 0.48
CA TRP A 18 12.29 11.93 1.34
C TRP A 18 12.53 12.27 2.81
N ASP A 19 11.43 12.46 3.53
CA ASP A 19 11.44 12.58 4.98
C ASP A 19 12.10 11.34 5.64
N PRO A 20 12.97 11.50 6.65
CA PRO A 20 13.64 10.40 7.32
C PRO A 20 12.68 9.33 7.89
N ALA A 21 11.49 9.72 8.37
CA ALA A 21 10.50 8.78 8.87
C ALA A 21 9.96 7.87 7.75
N LEU A 22 9.78 8.42 6.55
CA LEU A 22 9.36 7.64 5.38
C LEU A 22 10.43 6.65 4.93
N LYS A 23 11.71 7.07 4.93
CA LYS A 23 12.85 6.18 4.64
C LYS A 23 12.92 5.03 5.65
N ASN A 24 12.71 5.32 6.94
CA ASN A 24 12.69 4.30 7.98
C ASN A 24 11.54 3.31 7.80
N ALA A 25 10.31 3.80 7.53
CA ALA A 25 9.17 2.93 7.26
C ALA A 25 9.40 2.03 6.03
N LEU A 26 10.00 2.56 4.97
CA LEU A 26 10.39 1.78 3.80
C LEU A 26 11.41 0.69 4.16
N ASN A 27 12.46 1.03 4.89
CA ASN A 27 13.47 0.06 5.33
C ASN A 27 12.84 -1.06 6.16
N MET A 28 11.96 -0.72 7.11
CA MET A 28 11.22 -1.72 7.90
C MET A 28 10.37 -2.63 7.01
N CYS A 29 9.68 -2.07 6.01
CA CYS A 29 8.88 -2.84 5.06
C CYS A 29 9.74 -3.81 4.23
N LEU A 30 10.90 -3.38 3.75
CA LEU A 30 11.80 -4.18 2.89
C LEU A 30 12.55 -5.27 3.66
N HIS A 31 12.90 -5.01 4.92
CA HIS A 31 13.62 -5.96 5.77
C HIS A 31 12.68 -6.86 6.59
N SER A 32 11.37 -6.68 6.48
CA SER A 32 10.37 -7.54 7.12
C SER A 32 10.43 -8.96 6.52
N ALA A 33 10.46 -9.97 7.37
CA ALA A 33 10.30 -11.37 6.96
C ALA A 33 8.86 -11.69 6.51
N PHE A 34 7.91 -10.79 6.76
CA PHE A 34 6.52 -10.91 6.37
C PHE A 34 6.21 -10.04 5.15
N SER A 35 5.33 -10.52 4.28
CA SER A 35 4.75 -9.72 3.21
C SER A 35 4.11 -8.47 3.80
N THR A 36 4.73 -7.32 3.55
CA THR A 36 4.34 -6.02 4.10
C THR A 36 3.98 -5.09 2.94
N TYR A 37 2.93 -4.30 3.14
CA TYR A 37 2.43 -3.34 2.17
C TYR A 37 2.52 -1.94 2.77
N LEU A 38 3.25 -1.05 2.10
CA LEU A 38 3.39 0.34 2.51
C LEU A 38 2.65 1.22 1.50
N CYS A 39 1.62 1.94 1.97
CA CYS A 39 0.88 2.93 1.19
C CYS A 39 1.30 4.33 1.57
N ILE A 40 1.89 5.06 0.64
CA ILE A 40 2.37 6.43 0.87
C ILE A 40 1.36 7.41 0.28
N CYS A 41 0.95 8.38 1.10
CA CYS A 41 0.04 9.45 0.68
C CYS A 41 0.59 10.25 -0.51
N THR A 42 -0.31 10.97 -1.17
CA THR A 42 -0.17 11.84 -2.35
C THR A 42 -0.67 11.21 -3.66
N ASP A 43 -0.61 9.88 -3.81
CA ASP A 43 -1.30 9.12 -4.88
C ASP A 43 -1.56 7.64 -4.51
N TRP A 44 -1.52 7.33 -3.21
CA TRP A 44 -1.49 5.96 -2.69
C TRP A 44 -0.45 5.11 -3.43
N ILE A 45 0.78 5.62 -3.49
CA ILE A 45 1.88 4.84 -4.03
C ILE A 45 2.09 3.66 -3.08
N SER A 46 2.02 2.47 -3.65
CA SER A 46 2.08 1.25 -2.87
C SER A 46 3.38 0.51 -3.13
N ILE A 47 4.01 0.10 -2.05
CA ILE A 47 5.24 -0.68 -2.03
C ILE A 47 4.93 -2.02 -1.38
N TYR A 48 5.13 -3.10 -2.11
CA TYR A 48 4.96 -4.46 -1.63
C TYR A 48 6.30 -5.19 -1.59
N ASN A 49 6.70 -5.61 -0.40
CA ASN A 49 7.85 -6.50 -0.20
C ASN A 49 7.53 -7.89 -0.81
N PRO A 50 8.36 -8.45 -1.72
CA PRO A 50 9.77 -8.13 -1.94
C PRO A 50 10.17 -7.13 -3.03
N ALA A 51 9.28 -6.61 -3.88
CA ALA A 51 9.80 -5.88 -5.06
C ALA A 51 8.86 -4.95 -5.84
N LEU A 52 7.57 -4.84 -5.52
CA LEU A 52 6.63 -4.16 -6.40
C LEU A 52 6.32 -2.74 -5.92
N VAL A 53 6.63 -1.75 -6.76
CA VAL A 53 6.21 -0.35 -6.61
C VAL A 53 5.17 -0.08 -7.69
N LYS A 54 3.92 0.12 -7.29
CA LYS A 54 2.82 0.48 -8.21
C LYS A 54 1.78 1.35 -7.49
N PRO A 55 1.02 2.18 -8.22
CA PRO A 55 -0.15 2.83 -7.65
C PRO A 55 -1.15 1.81 -7.11
N LEU A 56 -1.80 2.12 -5.98
CA LEU A 56 -2.83 1.26 -5.39
C LEU A 56 -3.93 0.91 -6.40
N LYS A 57 -4.36 1.91 -7.19
CA LYS A 57 -5.38 1.77 -8.24
C LYS A 57 -5.03 0.72 -9.31
N GLU A 58 -3.74 0.48 -9.55
CA GLU A 58 -3.27 -0.50 -10.53
C GLU A 58 -3.10 -1.90 -9.91
N THR A 59 -2.92 -1.98 -8.59
CA THR A 59 -2.65 -3.23 -7.89
C THR A 59 -3.94 -3.88 -7.37
N TRP A 60 -4.90 -3.06 -6.94
CA TRP A 60 -6.10 -3.47 -6.22
C TRP A 60 -7.36 -2.80 -6.81
N LEU A 61 -7.52 -2.84 -8.13
CA LEU A 61 -8.58 -2.13 -8.84
C LEU A 61 -9.99 -2.44 -8.29
N GLU A 62 -10.25 -3.72 -8.02
CA GLU A 62 -11.56 -4.24 -7.59
C GLU A 62 -11.95 -3.71 -6.20
N VAL A 63 -10.96 -3.51 -5.31
CA VAL A 63 -11.18 -3.12 -3.91
C VAL A 63 -10.73 -1.68 -3.63
N TYR A 64 -10.26 -0.97 -4.66
CA TYR A 64 -9.68 0.37 -4.57
C TYR A 64 -10.62 1.37 -3.88
N LYS A 65 -11.92 1.35 -4.22
CA LYS A 65 -12.90 2.26 -3.61
C LYS A 65 -12.97 2.10 -2.09
N VAL A 66 -12.89 0.86 -1.61
CA VAL A 66 -12.96 0.55 -0.18
C VAL A 66 -11.64 0.95 0.50
N LEU A 67 -10.50 0.53 -0.06
CA LEU A 67 -9.18 0.87 0.48
C LEU A 67 -8.96 2.39 0.51
N ASN A 68 -9.33 3.10 -0.55
CA ASN A 68 -9.23 4.56 -0.61
C ASN A 68 -10.06 5.23 0.49
N SER A 69 -11.30 4.79 0.71
CA SER A 69 -12.15 5.32 1.79
C SER A 69 -11.51 5.11 3.18
N GLN A 70 -10.96 3.91 3.41
CA GLN A 70 -10.26 3.59 4.65
C GLN A 70 -9.02 4.46 4.85
N PHE A 71 -8.17 4.57 3.83
CA PHE A 71 -6.94 5.37 3.91
C PHE A 71 -7.24 6.86 4.10
N GLU A 72 -8.27 7.37 3.44
CA GLU A 72 -8.79 8.72 3.66
C GLU A 72 -9.27 8.93 5.11
N SER A 73 -9.96 7.95 5.69
CA SER A 73 -10.38 8.01 7.09
C SER A 73 -9.19 8.08 8.08
N ILE A 74 -8.11 7.33 7.82
CA ILE A 74 -6.88 7.38 8.62
C ILE A 74 -6.20 8.74 8.45
N ARG A 75 -6.13 9.25 7.21
CA ARG A 75 -5.52 10.55 6.90
C ARG A 75 -6.19 11.70 7.66
N VAL A 76 -7.53 11.71 7.66
CA VAL A 76 -8.33 12.73 8.36
C VAL A 76 -8.27 12.55 9.88
N SER A 77 -8.47 11.34 10.37
CA SER A 77 -8.58 11.07 11.82
C SER A 77 -7.24 11.01 12.55
N ARG A 78 -6.13 10.78 11.83
CA ARG A 78 -4.80 10.46 12.37
C ARG A 78 -4.78 9.24 13.30
N LYS A 79 -5.80 8.37 13.22
CA LYS A 79 -5.91 7.14 14.00
C LYS A 79 -5.75 5.95 13.08
N GLY A 80 -4.85 5.04 13.43
CA GLY A 80 -4.68 3.77 12.73
C GLY A 80 -5.92 2.90 12.84
N ILE A 81 -6.15 2.07 11.82
CA ILE A 81 -7.18 1.05 11.81
C ILE A 81 -6.50 -0.32 11.69
N TYR A 82 -6.99 -1.30 12.43
CA TYR A 82 -6.47 -2.66 12.42
C TYR A 82 -7.58 -3.64 12.12
N PHE A 83 -7.30 -4.63 11.28
CA PHE A 83 -8.23 -5.69 10.94
C PHE A 83 -7.58 -7.06 11.17
N ASN A 84 -8.27 -7.93 11.92
CA ASN A 84 -7.74 -9.25 12.27
C ASN A 84 -7.98 -10.30 11.16
N ASN A 85 -9.01 -10.11 10.34
CA ASN A 85 -9.30 -10.86 9.12
C ASN A 85 -10.02 -9.91 8.17
N PHE A 86 -9.42 -9.63 7.00
CA PHE A 86 -10.02 -8.76 6.00
C PHE A 86 -10.41 -9.61 4.79
N CYS A 87 -11.72 -9.80 4.57
CA CYS A 87 -12.24 -10.48 3.39
C CYS A 87 -12.76 -9.45 2.39
N TYR A 88 -12.30 -9.52 1.16
CA TYR A 88 -12.93 -8.84 0.04
C TYR A 88 -13.61 -9.91 -0.83
N ALA A 89 -14.91 -9.74 -1.08
CA ALA A 89 -15.56 -10.40 -2.19
C ALA A 89 -15.07 -9.72 -3.48
N VAL A 90 -14.39 -10.49 -4.32
CA VAL A 90 -13.86 -10.02 -5.60
C VAL A 90 -14.64 -10.70 -6.71
N GLN A 91 -15.11 -9.95 -7.71
CA GLN A 91 -15.68 -10.55 -8.90
C GLN A 91 -14.59 -10.85 -9.92
N ARG A 92 -14.30 -12.14 -10.14
CA ARG A 92 -13.46 -12.63 -11.24
C ARG A 92 -14.30 -13.50 -12.16
N ASP A 93 -14.18 -13.25 -13.46
CA ASP A 93 -14.84 -14.03 -14.51
C ASP A 93 -16.37 -14.23 -14.32
N GLY A 94 -17.06 -13.27 -13.69
CA GLY A 94 -18.50 -13.30 -13.47
C GLY A 94 -18.98 -14.07 -12.24
N TYR A 95 -18.06 -14.54 -11.39
CA TYR A 95 -18.36 -15.20 -10.12
C TYR A 95 -17.80 -14.40 -8.94
N GLU A 96 -18.54 -14.37 -7.83
CA GLU A 96 -18.05 -13.82 -6.57
C GLU A 96 -17.10 -14.83 -5.91
N GLU A 97 -15.85 -14.43 -5.72
CA GLU A 97 -14.85 -15.17 -4.95
C GLU A 97 -14.53 -14.43 -3.65
N ASP A 98 -14.67 -15.11 -2.51
CA ASP A 98 -14.22 -14.59 -1.22
C ASP A 98 -12.70 -14.73 -1.10
N ILE A 99 -11.98 -13.60 -1.07
CA ILE A 99 -10.54 -13.59 -0.85
C ILE A 99 -10.24 -13.11 0.58
N PHE A 100 -9.70 -14.02 1.39
CA PHE A 100 -9.25 -13.75 2.75
C PHE A 100 -7.81 -13.25 2.75
N PHE A 101 -7.61 -11.97 3.11
CA PHE A 101 -6.30 -11.40 3.36
C PHE A 101 -6.04 -11.28 4.86
N LYS A 102 -4.89 -11.81 5.30
CA LYS A 102 -4.30 -11.45 6.59
C LYS A 102 -3.27 -10.36 6.34
N HIS A 103 -3.60 -9.11 6.65
CA HIS A 103 -2.62 -8.03 6.67
C HIS A 103 -2.95 -7.06 7.82
N GLY A 104 -1.94 -6.40 8.40
CA GLY A 104 -2.09 -5.24 9.30
C GLY A 104 -1.66 -3.96 8.60
N PHE A 105 -2.33 -2.83 8.90
CA PHE A 105 -1.92 -1.47 8.50
C PHE A 105 -1.26 -0.75 9.67
#